data_AF-A0A453KBV5-F1
#
_entry.id   AF-A0A453KBV5-F1
#
_cell.length_a   1.000
_cell.length_b   1.000
_cell.length_c   1.000
_cell.angle_alpha   90.00
_cell.angle_beta   90.00
_cell.angle_gamma   90.00
#
_symmetry.space_group_name_H-M   'P 1'
#
loop_
_entity.id
_entity.type
_entity.pdbx_description
1 polymer ?
#
loop_
_entity_poly.entity_id
_entity_poly.type
_entity_poly.pdbx_seq_one_letter_code
_entity_poly.pdbx_strand_id
1 'polypeptide(L)'
;MEGETNKRLATLVGCNYVGTRYELRGCINDVDAVRAALVARFGFAPADVAVLTDGRGAEVLPTGANIRRALAEMVARAAPGDVLFFHYSGHGTLVPPRHGDGGAEEEAIVPTDFNLITDVDFRQLVDRVPPGASFTIVSDSCHSGGLIDLEKEQIGPSVGSGPGAPPTATARTARFLPYGVLLDHLSAVSGMPSSHHVADHLVALFGADASAKFHVHGGSGNGSTLSTTPAPAPTPPRPDEGILLSGCQTNETSADVPAYEASGGKACGAFSSAVQSVLAAHPAPLSNRELVEKARAVLEEQGFEQHPCLYCTDANAEAPFLSQDKKEETAVGAASPAMSAALL
;
A
#
# COMPACT_ATOMS: atom_id res chain seq x y z
N MET A 1 15.64 -10.04 -32.68
CA MET A 1 15.45 -10.01 -31.22
C MET A 1 14.32 -9.06 -31.00
N GLU A 2 13.10 -9.57 -30.81
CA GLU A 2 11.99 -8.76 -30.31
C GLU A 2 12.46 -8.21 -28.95
N GLY A 3 12.57 -6.89 -28.83
CA GLY A 3 12.98 -6.28 -27.57
C GLY A 3 11.90 -6.58 -26.54
N GLU A 4 12.23 -7.35 -25.51
CA GLU A 4 11.34 -7.54 -24.37
C GLU A 4 11.02 -6.16 -23.79
N THR A 5 9.77 -5.74 -23.93
CA THR A 5 9.26 -4.56 -23.23
C THR A 5 9.24 -4.86 -21.74
N ASN A 6 9.80 -3.97 -20.92
CA ASN A 6 9.77 -4.10 -19.46
C ASN A 6 8.34 -4.39 -18.97
N LYS A 7 8.20 -5.38 -18.08
CA LYS A 7 6.90 -5.79 -17.54
C LYS A 7 6.42 -4.80 -16.50
N ARG A 8 5.10 -4.74 -16.36
CA ARG A 8 4.41 -3.95 -15.35
C ARG A 8 3.52 -4.89 -14.55
N LEU A 9 3.95 -5.22 -13.34
CA LEU A 9 3.34 -6.25 -12.49
C LEU A 9 2.66 -5.58 -11.29
N ALA A 10 1.42 -5.96 -10.99
CA ALA A 10 0.70 -5.39 -9.85
C ALA A 10 0.00 -6.44 -8.98
N THR A 11 -0.06 -6.16 -7.68
CA THR A 11 -0.91 -6.86 -6.71
C THR A 11 -1.82 -5.84 -6.03
N LEU A 12 -3.13 -6.02 -6.13
CA LEU A 12 -4.13 -5.11 -5.57
C LEU A 12 -4.96 -5.84 -4.52
N VAL A 13 -5.07 -5.27 -3.32
CA VAL A 13 -5.71 -5.90 -2.17
C VAL A 13 -6.76 -4.96 -1.58
N GLY A 14 -7.99 -5.45 -1.49
CA GLY A 14 -9.14 -4.70 -0.94
C GLY A 14 -9.87 -5.51 0.10
N CYS A 15 -9.82 -5.08 1.36
CA CYS A 15 -10.45 -5.76 2.49
C CYS A 15 -11.66 -4.95 2.99
N ASN A 16 -12.88 -5.41 2.70
CA ASN A 16 -14.09 -4.82 3.27
C ASN A 16 -14.51 -5.48 4.61
N TYR A 17 -13.91 -6.62 4.99
CA TYR A 17 -14.26 -7.39 6.18
C TYR A 17 -15.76 -7.73 6.24
N VAL A 18 -16.32 -8.16 5.11
CA VAL A 18 -17.77 -8.34 4.90
C VAL A 18 -18.36 -9.27 5.96
N GLY A 19 -19.46 -8.83 6.60
CA GLY A 19 -20.16 -9.61 7.63
C GLY A 19 -19.46 -9.65 9.00
N THR A 20 -18.40 -8.87 9.20
CA THR A 20 -17.78 -8.65 10.51
C THR A 20 -18.25 -7.33 11.13
N ARG A 21 -17.95 -7.11 12.42
CA ARG A 21 -18.18 -5.82 13.09
C ARG A 21 -17.22 -4.70 12.66
N TYR A 22 -16.30 -4.99 11.74
CA TYR A 22 -15.24 -4.10 11.24
C TYR A 22 -15.43 -3.80 9.76
N GLU A 23 -16.67 -3.90 9.29
CA GLU A 23 -16.97 -3.81 7.87
C GLU A 23 -16.66 -2.40 7.32
N LEU A 24 -15.85 -2.36 6.27
CA LEU A 24 -15.61 -1.20 5.41
C LEU A 24 -16.37 -1.37 4.10
N ARG A 25 -16.56 -0.28 3.36
CA ARG A 25 -17.37 -0.31 2.13
C ARG A 25 -16.61 0.19 0.90
N GLY A 26 -15.55 0.96 1.09
CA GLY A 26 -14.80 1.56 -0.02
C GLY A 26 -13.67 0.71 -0.59
N CYS A 27 -13.15 -0.27 0.15
CA CYS A 27 -11.86 -0.88 -0.18
C CYS A 27 -11.85 -1.64 -1.51
N ILE A 28 -12.93 -2.36 -1.81
CA ILE A 28 -13.08 -3.07 -3.10
C ILE A 28 -13.25 -2.07 -4.25
N ASN A 29 -13.97 -0.96 -4.04
CA ASN A 29 -14.14 0.07 -5.07
C ASN A 29 -12.81 0.78 -5.37
N ASP A 30 -11.96 0.97 -4.35
CA ASP A 30 -10.62 1.52 -4.54
C ASP A 30 -9.78 0.62 -5.44
N VAL A 31 -9.79 -0.69 -5.17
CA VAL A 31 -9.07 -1.69 -5.99
C VAL A 31 -9.56 -1.68 -7.44
N ASP A 32 -10.88 -1.62 -7.66
CA ASP A 32 -11.44 -1.56 -9.01
C ASP A 32 -11.00 -0.29 -9.76
N ALA A 33 -11.02 0.87 -9.09
CA ALA A 33 -10.60 2.14 -9.66
C ALA A 33 -9.08 2.16 -9.97
N VAL A 34 -8.26 1.68 -9.05
CA VAL A 34 -6.81 1.56 -9.23
C VAL A 34 -6.48 0.60 -10.38
N ARG A 35 -7.13 -0.57 -10.44
CA ARG A 35 -6.98 -1.52 -11.56
C ARG A 35 -7.29 -0.87 -12.91
N ALA A 36 -8.42 -0.15 -13.00
CA ALA A 36 -8.81 0.53 -14.21
C ALA A 36 -7.76 1.58 -14.63
N ALA A 37 -7.23 2.35 -13.70
CA ALA A 37 -6.17 3.33 -13.97
C ALA A 37 -4.87 2.66 -14.44
N LEU A 38 -4.41 1.60 -13.75
CA LEU A 38 -3.18 0.87 -14.12
C LEU A 38 -3.24 0.35 -15.56
N VAL A 39 -4.36 -0.26 -15.95
CA VAL A 39 -4.54 -0.80 -17.30
C VAL A 39 -4.69 0.33 -18.32
N ALA A 40 -5.59 1.29 -18.08
CA ALA A 40 -5.93 2.30 -19.09
C ALA A 40 -4.84 3.36 -19.28
N ARG A 41 -4.12 3.72 -18.22
CA ARG A 41 -3.16 4.84 -18.23
C ARG A 41 -1.71 4.39 -18.17
N PHE A 42 -1.41 3.35 -17.40
CA PHE A 42 -0.03 2.96 -17.12
C PHE A 42 0.44 1.73 -17.89
N GLY A 43 -0.42 1.14 -18.74
CA GLY A 43 -0.05 0.05 -19.63
C GLY A 43 0.20 -1.28 -18.94
N PHE A 44 -0.36 -1.49 -17.75
CA PHE A 44 -0.33 -2.81 -17.11
C PHE A 44 -1.21 -3.77 -17.91
N ALA A 45 -0.67 -4.93 -18.28
CA ALA A 45 -1.48 -5.97 -18.91
C ALA A 45 -2.48 -6.51 -17.86
N PRO A 46 -3.77 -6.70 -18.19
CA PRO A 46 -4.75 -7.21 -17.22
C PRO A 46 -4.37 -8.56 -16.57
N ALA A 47 -3.60 -9.40 -17.27
CA ALA A 47 -3.10 -10.68 -16.78
C ALA A 47 -1.93 -10.53 -15.78
N ASP A 48 -1.30 -9.36 -15.74
CA ASP A 48 -0.19 -9.03 -14.84
C ASP A 48 -0.65 -8.26 -13.59
N VAL A 49 -1.96 -8.08 -13.43
CA VAL A 49 -2.59 -7.45 -12.26
C VAL A 49 -3.35 -8.49 -11.45
N ALA A 50 -2.74 -8.96 -10.35
CA ALA A 50 -3.38 -9.83 -9.38
C ALA A 50 -4.33 -9.02 -8.47
N VAL A 51 -5.51 -9.56 -8.19
CA VAL A 51 -6.54 -8.91 -7.36
C VAL A 51 -6.99 -9.86 -6.25
N LEU A 52 -6.92 -9.40 -5.01
CA LEU A 52 -7.40 -10.13 -3.83
C LEU A 52 -8.45 -9.27 -3.12
N THR A 53 -9.67 -9.79 -3.00
CA THR A 53 -10.78 -9.10 -2.30
C THR A 53 -11.66 -10.09 -1.56
N ASP A 54 -12.44 -9.60 -0.59
CA ASP A 54 -13.45 -10.39 0.13
C ASP A 54 -14.88 -10.12 -0.37
N GLY A 55 -14.98 -9.57 -1.59
CA GLY A 55 -16.25 -9.38 -2.28
C GLY A 55 -16.87 -10.71 -2.71
N ARG A 56 -18.20 -10.69 -2.89
CA ARG A 56 -18.92 -11.84 -3.44
C ARG A 56 -18.38 -12.20 -4.82
N GLY A 57 -17.88 -13.44 -4.96
CA GLY A 57 -17.34 -13.95 -6.23
C GLY A 57 -15.84 -13.67 -6.43
N ALA A 58 -15.13 -13.19 -5.41
CA ALA A 58 -13.68 -13.06 -5.46
C ALA A 58 -13.00 -14.43 -5.66
N GLU A 59 -11.99 -14.47 -6.53
CA GLU A 59 -11.22 -15.67 -6.83
C GLU A 59 -10.24 -16.03 -5.70
N VAL A 60 -9.65 -15.00 -5.08
CA VAL A 60 -8.66 -15.14 -4.02
C VAL A 60 -9.01 -14.19 -2.87
N LEU A 61 -9.22 -14.76 -1.68
CA LEU A 61 -9.46 -13.97 -0.47
C LEU A 61 -8.17 -13.31 0.02
N PRO A 62 -8.23 -12.07 0.55
CA PRO A 62 -7.07 -11.34 1.05
C PRO A 62 -6.71 -11.77 2.48
N THR A 63 -6.38 -13.06 2.64
CA THR A 63 -5.78 -13.60 3.87
C THR A 63 -4.30 -13.23 3.93
N GLY A 64 -3.71 -13.23 5.13
CA GLY A 64 -2.29 -12.92 5.30
C GLY A 64 -1.40 -13.82 4.45
N ALA A 65 -1.69 -15.12 4.41
CA ALA A 65 -0.97 -16.08 3.58
C ALA A 65 -1.12 -15.80 2.07
N ASN A 66 -2.34 -15.49 1.60
CA ASN A 66 -2.58 -15.22 0.17
C ASN A 66 -1.91 -13.93 -0.29
N ILE A 67 -1.93 -12.86 0.53
CA ILE A 67 -1.27 -11.59 0.21
C ILE A 67 0.24 -11.79 0.13
N ARG A 68 0.85 -12.47 1.13
CA ARG A 68 2.29 -12.80 1.12
C ARG A 68 2.68 -13.59 -0.12
N ARG A 69 1.87 -14.60 -0.49
CA ARG A 69 2.09 -15.40 -1.71
C ARG A 69 2.04 -14.54 -2.96
N ALA A 70 1.00 -13.72 -3.13
CA ALA A 70 0.84 -12.87 -4.31
C ALA A 70 2.00 -11.89 -4.47
N LEU A 71 2.45 -11.27 -3.37
CA LEU A 71 3.62 -10.40 -3.35
C LEU A 71 4.91 -11.16 -3.72
N ALA A 72 5.11 -12.35 -3.16
CA ALA A 72 6.27 -13.19 -3.47
C ALA A 72 6.30 -13.62 -4.94
N GLU A 73 5.15 -13.98 -5.51
CA GLU A 73 5.00 -14.32 -6.92
C GLU A 73 5.26 -13.12 -7.84
N MET A 74 4.77 -11.93 -7.48
CA MET A 74 5.04 -10.69 -8.21
C MET A 74 6.55 -10.40 -8.27
N VAL A 75 7.23 -10.45 -7.13
CA VAL A 75 8.69 -10.22 -7.05
C VAL A 75 9.47 -11.31 -7.78
N ALA A 76 9.06 -12.59 -7.68
CA ALA A 76 9.74 -13.70 -8.35
C ALA A 76 9.65 -13.62 -9.89
N ARG A 77 8.62 -12.95 -10.42
CA ARG A 77 8.44 -12.73 -11.86
C ARG A 77 9.18 -11.51 -12.38
N ALA A 78 9.70 -10.65 -11.52
CA ALA A 78 10.33 -9.40 -11.91
C ALA A 78 11.73 -9.60 -12.51
N ALA A 79 12.10 -8.71 -13.41
CA ALA A 79 13.42 -8.58 -14.02
C ALA A 79 13.90 -7.12 -13.92
N PRO A 80 15.21 -6.83 -14.09
CA PRO A 80 15.71 -5.46 -14.15
C PRO A 80 14.93 -4.59 -15.14
N GLY A 81 14.52 -3.39 -14.72
CA GLY A 81 13.74 -2.46 -15.54
C GLY A 81 12.21 -2.62 -15.42
N ASP A 82 11.72 -3.72 -14.82
CA ASP A 82 10.29 -3.91 -14.59
C ASP A 82 9.73 -2.90 -13.56
N VAL A 83 8.43 -2.62 -13.65
CA VAL A 83 7.69 -1.78 -12.70
C VAL A 83 6.76 -2.66 -11.88
N LEU A 84 6.96 -2.69 -10.57
CA LEU A 84 6.16 -3.43 -9.61
C LEU A 84 5.27 -2.45 -8.85
N PHE A 85 4.01 -2.83 -8.63
CA PHE A 85 3.05 -2.02 -7.91
C PHE A 85 2.25 -2.84 -6.90
N PHE A 86 2.18 -2.36 -5.66
CA PHE A 86 1.32 -2.92 -4.64
C PHE A 86 0.35 -1.86 -4.14
N HIS A 87 -0.95 -2.16 -4.17
CA HIS A 87 -1.97 -1.32 -3.56
C HIS A 87 -2.72 -2.10 -2.50
N TYR A 88 -2.83 -1.50 -1.32
CA TYR A 88 -3.63 -2.02 -0.22
C TYR A 88 -4.69 -0.99 0.18
N SER A 89 -5.93 -1.44 0.28
CA SER A 89 -7.03 -0.68 0.87
C SER A 89 -7.74 -1.55 1.91
N GLY A 90 -7.76 -1.10 3.15
CA GLY A 90 -8.28 -1.87 4.29
C GLY A 90 -7.90 -1.24 5.64
N HIS A 91 -8.08 -1.99 6.72
CA HIS A 91 -7.63 -1.57 8.04
C HIS A 91 -6.11 -1.65 8.18
N GLY A 92 -5.54 -0.66 8.86
CA GLY A 92 -4.25 -0.77 9.54
C GLY A 92 -4.44 -0.82 11.06
N THR A 93 -3.39 -1.18 11.78
CA THR A 93 -3.38 -1.30 13.24
C THR A 93 -2.00 -0.93 13.81
N LEU A 94 -1.97 -0.65 15.12
CA LEU A 94 -0.76 -0.44 15.89
C LEU A 94 -0.60 -1.60 16.88
N VAL A 95 0.53 -2.29 16.79
CA VAL A 95 0.91 -3.37 17.68
C VAL A 95 1.88 -2.81 18.72
N PRO A 96 1.49 -2.76 20.02
CA PRO A 96 2.41 -2.32 21.05
C PRO A 96 3.59 -3.29 21.17
N PRO A 97 4.75 -2.83 21.69
CA PRO A 97 5.84 -3.73 22.01
C PRO A 97 5.40 -4.75 23.08
N ARG A 98 6.05 -5.92 23.12
CA ARG A 98 5.83 -6.86 24.24
C ARG A 98 6.25 -6.20 25.54
N HIS A 99 5.55 -6.54 26.62
CA HIS A 99 5.81 -5.95 27.92
C HIS A 99 7.28 -6.17 28.36
N GLY A 100 8.03 -5.08 28.52
CA GLY A 100 9.45 -5.11 28.89
C GLY A 100 10.41 -4.85 27.73
N ASP A 101 9.92 -4.90 26.48
CA ASP A 101 10.66 -4.46 25.31
C ASP A 101 10.50 -2.93 25.22
N GLY A 102 11.59 -2.18 25.40
CA GLY A 102 11.59 -0.71 25.36
C GLY A 102 11.39 -0.12 23.95
N GLY A 103 10.59 -0.79 23.11
CA GLY A 103 10.32 -0.44 21.72
C GLY A 103 9.16 0.55 21.52
N ALA A 104 8.98 0.98 20.28
CA ALA A 104 7.82 1.76 19.86
C ALA A 104 6.66 0.84 19.45
N GLU A 105 5.45 1.40 19.34
CA GLU A 105 4.36 0.71 18.66
C GLU A 105 4.69 0.50 17.18
N GLU A 106 4.26 -0.63 16.64
CA GLU A 106 4.60 -1.06 15.30
C GLU A 106 3.37 -1.08 14.40
N GLU A 107 3.55 -0.63 13.17
CA GLU A 107 2.48 -0.53 12.18
C GLU A 107 2.29 -1.85 11.43
N ALA A 108 1.03 -2.24 11.18
CA ALA A 108 0.70 -3.42 10.41
C ALA A 108 -0.60 -3.23 9.61
N ILE A 109 -0.67 -3.84 8.42
CA ILE A 109 -1.94 -4.00 7.70
C ILE A 109 -2.68 -5.23 8.23
N VAL A 110 -4.01 -5.20 8.14
CA VAL A 110 -4.89 -6.24 8.70
C VAL A 110 -5.59 -7.01 7.57
N PRO A 111 -5.09 -8.19 7.16
CA PRO A 111 -5.81 -9.08 6.25
C PRO A 111 -7.14 -9.57 6.82
N THR A 112 -8.01 -10.17 5.99
CA THR A 112 -9.37 -10.55 6.43
C THR A 112 -9.42 -11.69 7.44
N ASP A 113 -8.33 -12.45 7.58
CA ASP A 113 -8.14 -13.46 8.62
C ASP A 113 -7.36 -12.94 9.83
N PHE A 114 -7.06 -11.64 9.90
CA PHE A 114 -6.30 -10.98 10.98
C PHE A 114 -4.86 -11.48 11.13
N ASN A 115 -4.35 -12.26 10.17
CA ASN A 115 -2.94 -12.64 10.11
C ASN A 115 -2.12 -11.43 9.62
N LEU A 116 -1.70 -10.60 10.57
CA LEU A 116 -1.08 -9.30 10.30
C LEU A 116 0.14 -9.40 9.36
N ILE A 117 0.31 -8.36 8.55
CA ILE A 117 1.49 -8.16 7.71
C ILE A 117 2.16 -6.86 8.16
N THR A 118 3.43 -6.94 8.50
CA THR A 118 4.21 -5.84 9.07
C THR A 118 5.28 -5.35 8.09
N ASP A 119 5.93 -4.24 8.45
CA ASP A 119 7.16 -3.72 7.87
C ASP A 119 8.21 -4.78 7.48
N VAL A 120 8.51 -5.74 8.36
CA VAL A 120 9.48 -6.82 8.14
C VAL A 120 9.12 -7.65 6.91
N ASP A 121 7.83 -7.86 6.66
CA ASP A 121 7.37 -8.67 5.54
C ASP A 121 7.58 -7.93 4.21
N PHE A 122 7.30 -6.62 4.19
CA PHE A 122 7.57 -5.77 3.05
C PHE A 122 9.07 -5.60 2.81
N ARG A 123 9.87 -5.41 3.87
CA ARG A 123 11.33 -5.33 3.76
C ARG A 123 11.91 -6.59 3.13
N GLN A 124 11.50 -7.77 3.58
CA GLN A 124 11.92 -9.05 2.99
C GLN A 124 11.52 -9.20 1.51
N LEU A 125 10.46 -8.53 1.07
CA LEU A 125 10.06 -8.50 -0.35
C LEU A 125 10.92 -7.51 -1.14
N VAL A 126 11.10 -6.28 -0.63
CA VAL A 126 11.92 -5.24 -1.25
C VAL A 126 13.37 -5.71 -1.45
N ASP A 127 13.93 -6.42 -0.47
CA ASP A 127 15.29 -6.98 -0.56
C ASP A 127 15.49 -7.96 -1.73
N ARG A 128 14.39 -8.55 -2.23
CA ARG A 128 14.40 -9.51 -3.36
C ARG A 128 14.07 -8.85 -4.71
N VAL A 129 13.73 -7.57 -4.74
CA VAL A 129 13.48 -6.85 -6.00
C VAL A 129 14.77 -6.79 -6.82
N PRO A 130 14.74 -7.15 -8.12
CA PRO A 130 15.90 -7.08 -8.99
C PRO A 130 16.44 -5.66 -9.10
N PRO A 131 17.78 -5.44 -9.08
CA PRO A 131 18.36 -4.12 -9.29
C PRO A 131 17.85 -3.48 -10.59
N GLY A 132 17.45 -2.21 -10.51
CA GLY A 132 16.92 -1.45 -11.63
C GLY A 132 15.43 -1.69 -11.94
N ALA A 133 14.76 -2.61 -11.24
CA ALA A 133 13.30 -2.64 -11.19
C ALA A 133 12.80 -1.63 -10.15
N SER A 134 11.62 -1.03 -10.37
CA SER A 134 11.00 -0.12 -9.41
C SER A 134 9.88 -0.83 -8.66
N PHE A 135 9.72 -0.54 -7.37
CA PHE A 135 8.60 -1.06 -6.58
C PHE A 135 7.89 0.05 -5.83
N THR A 136 6.63 0.29 -6.18
CA THR A 136 5.79 1.31 -5.56
C THR A 136 4.68 0.66 -4.74
N ILE A 137 4.57 1.07 -3.47
CA ILE A 137 3.53 0.66 -2.53
C ILE A 137 2.61 1.86 -2.28
N VAL A 138 1.30 1.66 -2.44
CA VAL A 138 0.27 2.64 -2.05
C VAL A 138 -0.62 1.98 -0.99
N SER A 139 -0.56 2.49 0.24
CA SER A 139 -1.35 1.96 1.36
C SER A 139 -2.39 2.97 1.80
N ASP A 140 -3.66 2.69 1.49
CA ASP A 140 -4.81 3.48 1.92
C ASP A 140 -5.43 2.89 3.21
N SER A 141 -4.64 3.00 4.28
CA SER A 141 -4.93 2.50 5.62
C SER A 141 -4.41 3.48 6.68
N CYS A 142 -4.97 3.48 7.89
CA CYS A 142 -4.38 4.24 9.00
C CYS A 142 -3.09 3.56 9.48
N HIS A 143 -2.07 4.34 9.87
CA HIS A 143 -0.80 3.82 10.39
C HIS A 143 -0.11 2.85 9.42
N SER A 144 0.25 3.36 8.23
CA SER A 144 1.06 2.62 7.24
C SER A 144 2.38 3.30 6.86
N GLY A 145 2.77 4.38 7.54
CA GLY A 145 4.03 5.09 7.30
C GLY A 145 5.28 4.27 7.66
N GLY A 146 5.16 3.30 8.55
CA GLY A 146 6.23 2.38 8.97
C GLY A 146 6.33 1.10 8.14
N LEU A 147 5.50 0.90 7.10
CA LEU A 147 5.54 -0.32 6.28
C LEU A 147 6.83 -0.49 5.48
N ILE A 148 7.60 0.58 5.27
CA ILE A 148 9.00 0.49 4.85
C ILE A 148 9.87 1.17 5.90
N ASP A 149 10.75 0.38 6.52
CA ASP A 149 11.75 0.87 7.48
C ASP A 149 12.95 1.43 6.69
N LEU A 150 13.60 2.47 7.21
CA LEU A 150 14.83 3.10 6.66
C LEU A 150 14.71 4.06 5.46
N GLU A 151 13.54 4.32 4.89
CA GLU A 151 13.41 5.33 3.83
C GLU A 151 13.24 6.76 4.36
N LYS A 152 13.81 7.73 3.62
CA LYS A 152 13.70 9.14 3.95
C LYS A 152 12.25 9.60 3.80
N GLU A 153 11.71 10.23 4.84
CA GLU A 153 10.44 10.95 4.78
C GLU A 153 10.61 12.19 3.88
N GLN A 154 10.03 12.14 2.68
CA GLN A 154 10.05 13.24 1.72
C GLN A 154 8.92 14.23 2.01
N ILE A 155 7.77 13.70 2.41
CA ILE A 155 6.56 14.45 2.75
C ILE A 155 5.94 13.77 3.98
N GLY A 156 5.85 14.48 5.11
CA GLY A 156 5.30 13.96 6.37
C GLY A 156 5.32 15.01 7.51
N PRO A 157 4.93 14.63 8.75
CA PRO A 157 4.79 15.55 9.88
C PRO A 157 6.08 16.28 10.24
N SER A 158 7.24 15.67 9.98
CA SER A 158 8.53 16.25 10.32
C SER A 158 9.00 17.34 9.34
N VAL A 159 8.27 17.54 8.22
CA VAL A 159 8.67 18.42 7.11
C VAL A 159 7.72 19.62 6.92
N GLY A 160 6.69 19.81 7.74
CA GLY A 160 5.86 21.02 7.69
C GLY A 160 4.78 21.07 8.77
N SER A 161 4.81 22.11 9.60
CA SER A 161 3.79 22.40 10.61
C SER A 161 2.85 23.50 10.11
N GLY A 162 1.66 23.13 9.63
CA GLY A 162 0.53 24.06 9.44
C GLY A 162 -0.50 23.87 10.56
N PRO A 163 -1.08 24.94 11.14
CA PRO A 163 -2.11 24.81 12.16
C PRO A 163 -3.43 24.36 11.53
N GLY A 164 -3.92 23.18 11.91
CA GLY A 164 -5.18 22.59 11.42
C GLY A 164 -6.43 23.36 11.85
N ALA A 165 -7.40 23.46 10.94
CA ALA A 165 -8.73 24.04 11.15
C ALA A 165 -9.69 23.04 11.83
N PRO A 166 -10.75 23.49 12.52
CA PRO A 166 -11.64 22.59 13.28
C PRO A 166 -12.58 21.76 12.37
N PRO A 167 -12.98 20.55 12.82
CA PRO A 167 -13.65 19.56 11.99
C PRO A 167 -15.10 19.93 11.64
N THR A 168 -15.50 19.62 10.41
CA THR A 168 -16.91 19.47 10.02
C THR A 168 -17.23 17.98 9.94
N ALA A 169 -18.01 17.49 10.91
CA ALA A 169 -18.35 16.09 11.06
C ALA A 169 -19.35 15.62 9.98
N THR A 170 -18.86 14.86 9.00
CA THR A 170 -19.66 13.84 8.33
C THR A 170 -19.29 12.49 8.94
N ALA A 171 -20.25 11.57 9.10
CA ALA A 171 -20.02 10.26 9.69
C ALA A 171 -19.07 9.44 8.79
N ARG A 172 -17.78 9.43 9.14
CA ARG A 172 -16.70 8.76 8.40
C ARG A 172 -16.19 7.58 9.23
N THR A 173 -16.00 6.43 8.61
CA THR A 173 -15.44 5.26 9.30
C THR A 173 -13.92 5.31 9.20
N ALA A 174 -13.25 5.23 10.34
CA ALA A 174 -11.79 5.14 10.39
C ALA A 174 -11.32 3.81 9.80
N ARG A 175 -10.30 3.84 8.93
CA ARG A 175 -9.60 2.63 8.44
C ARG A 175 -8.54 2.14 9.42
N PHE A 176 -8.88 2.19 10.71
CA PHE A 176 -8.03 1.78 11.83
C PHE A 176 -8.73 0.71 12.66
N LEU A 177 -8.02 -0.37 12.98
CA LEU A 177 -8.47 -1.37 13.92
C LEU A 177 -7.74 -1.20 15.26
N PRO A 178 -8.44 -0.80 16.34
CA PRO A 178 -7.80 -0.63 17.65
C PRO A 178 -7.17 -1.92 18.17
N TYR A 179 -6.02 -1.80 18.87
CA TYR A 179 -5.30 -2.96 19.40
C TYR A 179 -6.15 -3.88 20.29
N GLY A 180 -6.90 -3.33 21.25
CA GLY A 180 -7.73 -4.14 22.15
C GLY A 180 -8.79 -4.95 21.39
N VAL A 181 -9.32 -4.38 20.30
CA VAL A 181 -10.32 -4.99 19.44
C VAL A 181 -9.73 -6.15 18.63
N LEU A 182 -8.52 -5.97 18.11
CA LEU A 182 -7.72 -7.01 17.46
C LEU A 182 -7.40 -8.14 18.44
N LEU A 183 -6.93 -7.81 19.65
CA LEU A 183 -6.56 -8.76 20.68
C LEU A 183 -7.77 -9.60 21.15
N ASP A 184 -8.93 -8.97 21.33
CA ASP A 184 -10.17 -9.67 21.68
C ASP A 184 -10.59 -10.66 20.59
N HIS A 185 -10.48 -10.25 19.31
CA HIS A 185 -10.77 -11.14 18.20
C HIS A 185 -9.83 -12.35 18.20
N LEU A 186 -8.52 -12.11 18.26
CA LEU A 186 -7.50 -13.17 18.22
C LEU A 186 -7.57 -14.07 19.45
N SER A 187 -7.89 -13.54 20.63
CA SER A 187 -8.14 -14.34 21.84
C SER A 187 -9.33 -15.27 21.65
N ALA A 188 -10.42 -14.78 21.08
CA ALA A 188 -11.62 -15.59 20.84
C ALA A 188 -11.36 -16.74 19.85
N VAL A 189 -10.57 -16.51 18.79
CA VAL A 189 -10.29 -17.56 17.79
C VAL A 189 -9.17 -18.51 18.18
N SER A 190 -8.14 -18.04 18.90
CA SER A 190 -7.03 -18.89 19.38
C SER A 190 -7.38 -19.70 20.63
N GLY A 191 -8.39 -19.27 21.39
CA GLY A 191 -8.72 -19.83 22.70
C GLY A 191 -7.73 -19.44 23.81
N MET A 192 -6.75 -18.60 23.51
CA MET A 192 -5.80 -18.08 24.50
C MET A 192 -6.36 -16.83 25.20
N PRO A 193 -6.06 -16.60 26.48
CA PRO A 193 -6.49 -15.38 27.18
C PRO A 193 -5.88 -14.12 26.58
N SER A 194 -6.61 -12.99 26.62
CA SER A 194 -6.13 -11.67 26.17
C SER A 194 -5.01 -11.06 27.02
N SER A 195 -4.54 -11.78 28.05
CA SER A 195 -3.30 -11.44 28.75
C SER A 195 -2.05 -11.79 27.94
N HIS A 196 -2.17 -12.63 26.92
CA HIS A 196 -1.08 -12.93 25.99
C HIS A 196 -0.89 -11.79 24.99
N HIS A 197 0.32 -11.67 24.46
CA HIS A 197 0.60 -10.69 23.44
C HIS A 197 0.04 -11.15 22.08
N VAL A 198 -0.36 -10.22 21.21
CA VAL A 198 -0.91 -10.53 19.88
C VAL A 198 -0.03 -11.49 19.08
N ALA A 199 1.29 -11.34 19.20
CA ALA A 199 2.27 -12.22 18.56
C ALA A 199 2.12 -13.70 18.97
N ASP A 200 1.79 -13.98 20.23
CA ASP A 200 1.57 -15.36 20.70
C ASP A 200 0.34 -15.97 20.02
N HIS A 201 -0.75 -15.20 19.92
CA HIS A 201 -1.97 -15.62 19.25
C HIS A 201 -1.73 -15.87 17.76
N LEU A 202 -1.02 -14.95 17.09
CA LEU A 202 -0.72 -15.04 15.66
C LEU A 202 0.14 -16.28 15.35
N VAL A 203 1.19 -16.53 16.12
CA VAL A 203 2.03 -17.72 15.96
C VAL A 203 1.23 -19.00 16.26
N ALA A 204 0.36 -18.99 17.28
CA ALA A 204 -0.47 -20.16 17.61
C ALA A 204 -1.48 -20.49 16.50
N LEU A 205 -2.05 -19.48 15.85
CA LEU A 205 -3.07 -19.65 14.80
C LEU A 205 -2.48 -19.97 13.43
N PHE A 206 -1.40 -19.28 13.06
CA PHE A 206 -0.88 -19.30 11.68
C PHE A 206 0.48 -19.99 11.57
N GLY A 207 1.16 -20.29 12.68
CA GLY A 207 2.47 -20.92 12.67
C GLY A 207 3.44 -20.14 11.77
N ALA A 208 4.09 -20.85 10.84
CA ALA A 208 5.04 -20.28 9.90
C ALA A 208 4.43 -19.24 8.93
N ASP A 209 3.10 -19.20 8.78
CA ASP A 209 2.43 -18.20 7.94
C ASP A 209 2.23 -16.86 8.66
N ALA A 210 2.49 -16.78 9.97
CA ALA A 210 2.54 -15.50 10.68
C ALA A 210 3.77 -14.68 10.25
N SER A 211 3.72 -13.35 10.39
CA SER A 211 4.88 -12.50 10.13
C SER A 211 6.12 -13.01 10.89
N ALA A 212 7.28 -12.96 10.22
CA ALA A 212 8.55 -13.32 10.84
C ALA A 212 8.82 -12.48 12.10
N LYS A 213 8.28 -11.25 12.16
CA LYS A 213 8.39 -10.36 13.31
C LYS A 213 7.82 -10.96 14.60
N PHE A 214 6.76 -11.77 14.49
CA PHE A 214 6.10 -12.37 15.66
C PHE A 214 6.80 -13.63 16.18
N HIS A 215 7.76 -14.18 15.44
CA HIS A 215 8.47 -15.41 15.80
C HIS A 215 9.69 -15.19 16.71
N VAL A 216 10.16 -13.95 16.85
CA VAL A 216 11.52 -13.66 17.34
C VAL A 216 11.74 -13.97 18.83
N HIS A 217 10.70 -14.22 19.65
CA HIS A 217 10.88 -14.46 21.10
C HIS A 217 10.03 -15.62 21.70
N GLY A 218 9.89 -16.74 20.98
CA GLY A 218 9.40 -18.00 21.57
C GLY A 218 10.54 -18.86 22.15
N GLY A 219 11.07 -18.51 23.33
CA GLY A 219 12.27 -19.19 23.85
C GLY A 219 12.48 -19.15 25.36
N SER A 220 11.53 -19.68 26.14
CA SER A 220 11.82 -20.21 27.47
C SER A 220 11.34 -21.66 27.55
N GLY A 221 12.24 -22.62 27.32
CA GLY A 221 11.96 -24.05 27.42
C GLY A 221 12.92 -24.97 26.66
N ASN A 222 13.98 -25.41 27.36
CA ASN A 222 14.80 -26.63 27.15
C ASN A 222 15.13 -27.14 25.72
N GLY A 223 16.36 -26.85 25.28
CA GLY A 223 17.37 -27.86 24.92
C GLY A 223 17.09 -28.80 23.73
N SER A 224 17.42 -28.35 22.52
CA SER A 224 17.96 -29.21 21.47
C SER A 224 18.77 -28.38 20.48
N THR A 225 20.10 -28.33 20.67
CA THR A 225 21.01 -27.64 19.73
C THR A 225 21.44 -28.61 18.65
N LEU A 226 20.70 -28.64 17.55
CA LEU A 226 21.23 -29.09 16.26
C LEU A 226 22.26 -28.06 15.77
N SER A 227 23.50 -28.52 15.64
CA SER A 227 24.62 -28.02 14.83
C SER A 227 24.43 -26.68 14.09
N THR A 228 24.95 -25.60 14.67
CA THR A 228 25.10 -24.29 14.03
C THR A 228 26.41 -24.23 13.24
N THR A 229 26.35 -24.32 11.91
CA THR A 229 27.35 -23.65 11.06
C THR A 229 27.01 -22.16 11.05
N PRO A 230 27.97 -21.25 11.32
CA PRO A 230 27.68 -19.82 11.31
C PRO A 230 27.34 -19.39 9.88
N ALA A 231 26.14 -18.85 9.69
CA ALA A 231 25.79 -18.13 8.47
C ALA A 231 26.76 -16.96 8.28
N PRO A 232 27.14 -16.62 7.04
CA PRO A 232 27.99 -15.46 6.77
C PRO A 232 27.34 -14.19 7.33
N ALA A 233 28.19 -13.25 7.78
CA ALA A 233 27.76 -11.98 8.34
C ALA A 233 26.74 -11.28 7.42
N PRO A 234 25.66 -10.69 7.98
CA PRO A 234 24.66 -10.00 7.19
C PRO A 234 25.32 -8.87 6.41
N THR A 235 25.10 -8.86 5.09
CA THR A 235 25.42 -7.74 4.22
C THR A 235 24.61 -6.53 4.72
N PRO A 236 25.18 -5.31 4.79
CA PRO A 236 24.39 -4.14 5.16
C PRO A 236 23.18 -4.02 4.21
N PRO A 237 21.98 -3.74 4.73
CA PRO A 237 20.79 -3.59 3.90
C PRO A 237 21.07 -2.53 2.84
N ARG A 238 20.70 -2.83 1.59
CA ARG A 238 20.69 -1.80 0.54
C ARG A 238 19.72 -0.70 0.98
N PRO A 239 20.00 0.59 0.73
CA PRO A 239 18.96 1.63 0.80
C PRO A 239 17.75 1.12 0.01
N ASP A 240 16.54 1.23 0.54
CA ASP A 240 15.39 0.69 -0.16
C ASP A 240 15.20 1.50 -1.46
N GLU A 241 15.30 0.84 -2.61
CA GLU A 241 14.94 1.47 -3.89
C GLU A 241 13.40 1.57 -4.04
N GLY A 242 12.65 1.16 -3.02
CA GLY A 242 11.20 1.21 -2.95
C GLY A 242 10.63 2.62 -2.81
N ILE A 243 9.36 2.75 -3.16
CA ILE A 243 8.59 3.99 -3.05
C ILE A 243 7.33 3.67 -2.24
N LEU A 244 7.12 4.27 -1.07
CA LEU A 244 5.88 4.13 -0.30
C LEU A 244 5.10 5.44 -0.27
N LEU A 245 3.83 5.33 -0.65
CA LEU A 245 2.81 6.34 -0.47
C LEU A 245 1.83 5.84 0.60
N SER A 246 1.84 6.46 1.77
CA SER A 246 0.91 6.14 2.88
C SER A 246 -0.26 7.11 2.89
N GLY A 247 -1.47 6.63 3.15
CA GLY A 247 -2.70 7.44 3.14
C GLY A 247 -2.85 8.44 4.29
N CYS A 248 -2.07 8.30 5.36
CA CYS A 248 -2.01 9.27 6.45
C CYS A 248 -0.63 9.27 7.13
N GLN A 249 -0.40 10.31 7.94
CA GLN A 249 0.70 10.35 8.90
C GLN A 249 0.50 9.32 10.02
N THR A 250 1.58 8.91 10.70
CA THR A 250 1.54 7.93 11.80
C THR A 250 0.61 8.34 12.97
N ASN A 251 0.27 9.62 13.09
CA ASN A 251 -0.63 10.17 14.12
C ASN A 251 -2.04 10.53 13.61
N GLU A 252 -2.40 10.15 12.38
CA GLU A 252 -3.67 10.52 11.74
C GLU A 252 -4.49 9.31 11.27
N THR A 253 -5.77 9.54 10.96
CA THR A 253 -6.72 8.49 10.56
C THR A 253 -7.10 8.64 9.09
N SER A 254 -6.84 7.61 8.26
CA SER A 254 -7.43 7.46 6.94
C SER A 254 -8.95 7.15 7.01
N ALA A 255 -9.71 7.75 6.10
CA ALA A 255 -11.17 7.71 6.11
C ALA A 255 -11.75 6.82 4.99
N ASP A 256 -12.68 5.93 5.37
CA ASP A 256 -13.65 5.34 4.46
C ASP A 256 -14.80 6.33 4.27
N VAL A 257 -14.99 6.74 3.03
CA VAL A 257 -15.94 7.77 2.64
C VAL A 257 -17.25 7.11 2.24
N PRO A 258 -18.39 7.42 2.89
CA PRO A 258 -19.68 6.89 2.48
C PRO A 258 -20.06 7.43 1.09
N ALA A 259 -20.88 6.68 0.35
CA ALA A 259 -21.34 7.09 -0.98
C ALA A 259 -22.02 8.48 -0.93
N TYR A 260 -21.44 9.48 -1.60
CA TYR A 260 -22.09 10.77 -1.88
C TYR A 260 -21.82 11.20 -3.33
N GLU A 261 -22.51 12.24 -3.81
CA GLU A 261 -22.52 12.60 -5.24
C GLU A 261 -21.13 12.87 -5.84
N ALA A 262 -20.15 13.35 -5.05
CA ALA A 262 -18.80 13.60 -5.57
C ALA A 262 -17.92 12.33 -5.72
N SER A 263 -18.31 11.18 -5.14
CA SER A 263 -17.65 9.88 -5.33
C SER A 263 -18.30 9.03 -6.43
N GLY A 264 -19.15 9.62 -7.26
CA GLY A 264 -19.93 8.87 -8.26
C GLY A 264 -20.95 7.91 -7.63
N GLY A 265 -21.33 8.13 -6.37
CA GLY A 265 -22.33 7.33 -5.65
C GLY A 265 -21.82 5.99 -5.08
N LYS A 266 -20.49 5.77 -5.00
CA LYS A 266 -19.90 4.58 -4.36
C LYS A 266 -19.02 4.99 -3.18
N ALA A 267 -18.92 4.13 -2.15
CA ALA A 267 -17.98 4.34 -1.06
C ALA A 267 -16.54 4.15 -1.57
N CYS A 268 -15.59 4.93 -1.05
CA CYS A 268 -14.17 4.86 -1.44
C CYS A 268 -13.26 5.30 -0.30
N GLY A 269 -11.97 4.99 -0.41
CA GLY A 269 -10.92 5.53 0.43
C GLY A 269 -10.61 6.94 0.03
N ALA A 270 -10.54 7.84 1.01
CA ALA A 270 -10.32 9.24 0.71
C ALA A 270 -8.95 9.46 0.02
N PHE A 271 -7.89 8.74 0.43
CA PHE A 271 -6.59 8.87 -0.23
C PHE A 271 -6.58 8.29 -1.64
N SER A 272 -7.10 7.07 -1.84
CA SER A 272 -7.20 6.45 -3.16
C SER A 272 -8.02 7.33 -4.10
N SER A 273 -9.15 7.88 -3.63
CA SER A 273 -10.00 8.80 -4.39
C SER A 273 -9.29 10.11 -4.76
N ALA A 274 -8.49 10.67 -3.84
CA ALA A 274 -7.69 11.85 -4.12
C ALA A 274 -6.63 11.58 -5.20
N VAL A 275 -5.89 10.47 -5.10
CA VAL A 275 -4.92 10.03 -6.13
C VAL A 275 -5.60 9.87 -7.49
N GLN A 276 -6.76 9.20 -7.54
CA GLN A 276 -7.52 9.03 -8.79
C GLN A 276 -7.96 10.38 -9.38
N SER A 277 -8.42 11.31 -8.55
CA SER A 277 -8.84 12.65 -8.97
C SER A 277 -7.67 13.45 -9.54
N VAL A 278 -6.52 13.41 -8.89
CA VAL A 278 -5.29 14.06 -9.35
C VAL A 278 -4.85 13.48 -10.70
N LEU A 279 -4.81 12.15 -10.82
CA LEU A 279 -4.47 11.50 -12.07
C LEU A 279 -5.46 11.90 -13.18
N ALA A 280 -6.76 11.84 -12.94
CA ALA A 280 -7.76 12.22 -13.93
C ALA A 280 -7.61 13.69 -14.42
N ALA A 281 -7.28 14.62 -13.52
CA ALA A 281 -7.11 16.03 -13.84
C ALA A 281 -5.76 16.36 -14.54
N HIS A 282 -4.75 15.50 -14.39
CA HIS A 282 -3.40 15.74 -14.91
C HIS A 282 -3.01 14.62 -15.90
N PRO A 283 -3.25 14.78 -17.22
CA PRO A 283 -2.92 13.76 -18.21
C PRO A 283 -1.42 13.63 -18.47
N ALA A 284 -0.64 14.67 -18.21
CA ALA A 284 0.82 14.63 -18.28
C ALA A 284 1.41 13.80 -17.12
N PRO A 285 2.63 13.25 -17.28
CA PRO A 285 3.32 12.59 -16.19
C PRO A 285 3.53 13.51 -14.98
N LEU A 286 3.31 12.97 -13.79
CA LEU A 286 3.58 13.62 -12.51
C LEU A 286 4.72 12.87 -11.81
N SER A 287 5.57 13.59 -11.07
CA SER A 287 6.49 12.94 -10.14
C SER A 287 5.75 12.32 -8.95
N ASN A 288 6.41 11.40 -8.23
CA ASN A 288 5.87 10.84 -6.99
C ASN A 288 5.56 11.95 -5.97
N ARG A 289 6.44 12.96 -5.85
CA ARG A 289 6.24 14.13 -4.98
C ARG A 289 5.01 14.94 -5.40
N GLU A 290 4.92 15.33 -6.68
CA GLU A 290 3.81 16.13 -7.19
C GLU A 290 2.46 15.42 -6.99
N LEU A 291 2.42 14.11 -7.19
CA LEU A 291 1.21 13.32 -6.98
C LEU A 291 0.72 13.41 -5.52
N VAL A 292 1.63 13.23 -4.55
CA VAL A 292 1.30 13.26 -3.11
C VAL A 292 0.93 14.67 -2.66
N GLU A 293 1.65 15.70 -3.09
CA GLU A 293 1.34 17.10 -2.77
C GLU A 293 -0.04 17.51 -3.31
N LYS A 294 -0.36 17.14 -4.55
CA LYS A 294 -1.68 17.40 -5.15
C LYS A 294 -2.77 16.59 -4.45
N ALA A 295 -2.49 15.35 -4.05
CA ALA A 295 -3.46 14.54 -3.30
C ALA A 295 -3.75 15.15 -1.92
N ARG A 296 -2.75 15.69 -1.22
CA ARG A 296 -2.94 16.47 0.02
C ARG A 296 -3.85 17.68 -0.21
N ALA A 297 -3.59 18.46 -1.24
CA ALA A 297 -4.43 19.63 -1.57
C ALA A 297 -5.90 19.24 -1.83
N VAL A 298 -6.13 18.15 -2.58
CA VAL A 298 -7.49 17.63 -2.82
C VAL A 298 -8.18 17.21 -1.53
N LEU A 299 -7.45 16.58 -0.60
CA LEU A 299 -7.99 16.16 0.69
C LEU A 299 -8.31 17.34 1.61
N GLU A 300 -7.43 18.33 1.67
CA GLU A 300 -7.63 19.57 2.42
C GLU A 300 -8.85 20.34 1.90
N GLU A 301 -8.99 20.49 0.58
CA GLU A 301 -10.15 21.13 -0.06
C GLU A 301 -11.47 20.41 0.26
N GLN A 302 -11.42 19.09 0.43
CA GLN A 302 -12.57 18.26 0.80
C GLN A 302 -12.80 18.16 2.32
N GLY A 303 -11.97 18.83 3.13
CA GLY A 303 -12.09 18.85 4.58
C GLY A 303 -11.77 17.51 5.25
N PHE A 304 -10.80 16.77 4.70
CA PHE A 304 -10.19 15.62 5.37
C PHE A 304 -9.00 16.07 6.20
N GLU A 305 -8.85 15.47 7.39
CA GLU A 305 -7.72 15.74 8.30
C GLU A 305 -6.48 14.89 7.99
N GLN A 306 -6.60 13.90 7.10
CA GLN A 306 -5.49 13.00 6.75
C GLN A 306 -4.51 13.71 5.80
N HIS A 307 -3.22 13.54 6.05
CA HIS A 307 -2.15 14.03 5.19
C HIS A 307 -1.32 12.85 4.69
N PRO A 308 -1.51 12.41 3.44
CA PRO A 308 -0.71 11.33 2.86
C PRO A 308 0.79 11.60 2.92
N CYS A 309 1.60 10.57 3.09
CA CYS A 309 3.06 10.68 3.20
C CYS A 309 3.77 10.03 2.01
N LEU A 310 4.98 10.50 1.73
CA LEU A 310 5.90 9.91 0.75
C LEU A 310 7.21 9.52 1.43
N TYR A 311 7.58 8.24 1.32
CA TYR A 311 8.83 7.69 1.82
C TYR A 311 9.60 7.07 0.66
N CYS A 312 10.74 7.67 0.32
CA CYS A 312 11.65 7.19 -0.71
C CYS A 312 12.93 8.05 -0.74
N THR A 313 13.91 7.64 -1.55
CA THR A 313 15.07 8.47 -1.90
C THR A 313 14.68 9.76 -2.63
N ASP A 314 15.58 10.76 -2.63
CA ASP A 314 15.37 12.03 -3.34
C ASP A 314 15.18 11.84 -4.85
N ALA A 315 15.93 10.89 -5.45
CA ALA A 315 15.80 10.56 -6.87
C ALA A 315 14.41 9.97 -7.18
N ASN A 316 13.91 9.09 -6.32
CA ASN A 316 12.59 8.50 -6.46
C ASN A 316 11.47 9.54 -6.24
N ALA A 317 11.66 10.52 -5.36
CA ALA A 317 10.67 11.58 -5.14
C ALA A 317 10.39 12.38 -6.43
N GLU A 318 11.44 12.65 -7.21
CA GLU A 318 11.37 13.39 -8.48
C GLU A 318 11.09 12.50 -9.70
N ALA A 319 11.18 11.17 -9.55
CA ALA A 319 10.90 10.25 -10.65
C ALA A 319 9.40 10.27 -11.02
N PRO A 320 9.05 10.06 -12.30
CA PRO A 320 7.65 9.92 -12.72
C PRO A 320 6.95 8.76 -11.99
N PHE A 321 5.74 9.00 -11.50
CA PHE A 321 4.93 7.97 -10.85
C PHE A 321 4.71 6.78 -11.80
N LEU A 322 5.11 5.59 -11.35
CA LEU A 322 5.12 4.34 -12.12
C LEU A 322 5.90 4.41 -13.43
N SER A 323 6.99 5.18 -13.48
CA SER A 323 7.91 5.25 -14.63
C SER A 323 7.16 5.47 -15.94
N GLN A 324 6.28 6.49 -15.97
CA GLN A 324 5.58 6.91 -17.18
C GLN A 324 6.60 7.42 -18.20
N ASP A 325 6.74 6.74 -19.32
CA ASP A 325 7.53 7.23 -20.44
C ASP A 325 6.92 8.54 -20.97
N LYS A 326 7.78 9.50 -21.33
CA LYS A 326 7.33 10.63 -22.15
C LYS A 326 6.83 10.02 -23.46
N LYS A 327 5.52 10.08 -23.72
CA LYS A 327 5.03 9.84 -25.09
C LYS A 327 5.77 10.81 -25.99
N GLU A 328 6.61 10.28 -26.88
CA GLU A 328 7.10 11.06 -28.01
C GLU A 328 5.85 11.55 -28.75
N GLU A 329 5.68 12.87 -28.75
CA GLU A 329 4.69 13.55 -29.54
C GLU A 329 5.09 13.35 -30.99
N THR A 330 4.61 12.26 -31.61
CA THR A 330 4.76 12.08 -33.06
C THR A 330 3.98 13.18 -33.73
N ALA A 331 4.67 14.28 -34.04
CA ALA A 331 4.17 15.35 -34.86
C ALA A 331 3.77 14.78 -36.22
N VAL A 332 2.47 14.53 -36.40
CA VAL A 332 1.90 14.31 -37.72
C VAL A 332 1.82 15.68 -38.40
N GLY A 333 2.96 16.12 -38.93
CA GLY A 333 3.01 17.14 -39.95
C GLY A 333 2.43 16.58 -41.24
N ALA A 334 1.23 16.99 -41.60
CA ALA A 334 0.72 16.82 -42.97
C ALA A 334 -0.16 18.03 -43.36
N ALA A 335 0.52 19.00 -43.98
CA ALA A 335 0.08 19.88 -45.06
C ALA A 335 -1.38 20.39 -45.06
N SER A 336 -1.50 21.70 -44.81
CA SER A 336 -2.60 22.54 -45.28
C SER A 336 -2.60 22.63 -46.81
N PRO A 337 -3.73 22.44 -47.53
CA PRO A 337 -3.85 22.89 -48.90
C PRO A 337 -4.29 24.36 -48.91
N ALA A 338 -3.41 25.23 -49.41
CA ALA A 338 -3.75 26.60 -49.76
C ALA A 338 -4.77 26.63 -50.91
N MET A 339 -5.68 27.59 -50.83
CA MET A 339 -6.76 27.91 -51.77
C MET A 339 -6.33 28.02 -53.24
N SER A 340 -7.25 27.63 -54.12
CA SER A 340 -7.44 28.35 -55.38
C SER A 340 -8.92 28.63 -55.60
N ALA A 341 -9.29 29.90 -55.42
CA ALA A 341 -10.50 30.48 -55.96
C ALA A 341 -10.24 30.85 -57.42
N ALA A 342 -11.10 30.40 -58.33
CA ALA A 342 -11.24 31.00 -59.65
C ALA A 342 -12.74 31.16 -59.94
N LEU A 343 -13.16 32.42 -60.02
CA LEU A 343 -14.38 32.83 -60.70
C LEU A 343 -14.26 32.46 -62.18
N LEU A 344 -15.27 31.79 -62.72
CA LEU A 344 -16.06 32.15 -63.92
C LEU A 344 -17.06 31.02 -64.23
#